data_AF-A0A5N6SU49-F1
#
_entry.id   AF-A0A5N6SU49-F1
#
_cell.length_a   1.000
_cell.length_b   1.000
_cell.length_c   1.000
_cell.angle_alpha   90.00
_cell.angle_beta   90.00
_cell.angle_gamma   90.00
#
_symmetry.space_group_name_H-M   'P 1'
#
loop_
_entity.id
_entity.type
_entity.pdbx_description
1 polymer ?
#
loop_
_entity_poly.entity_id
_entity_poly.type
_entity_poly.pdbx_seq_one_letter_code
_entity_poly.pdbx_strand_id
1 'polypeptide(L)'
;MLQEALSPVAKLQTIDFAKLAYRDAEEISRMVQIATHDGFFYLDLRGWKDGQLIRSLNVCNGIVEEWFKKPNEEKAKTVTLSDAHGYKPVGQQSGVKEGQRDGYESLRLSRDAQLSRDPLPEVVRQSLLTFDDLHFGAHLVTKTILSALADATSNDGKIQSFLNTHLDDKQSRSALYFLHHPPKPAGSQGLGQNIHTDAGTLTLLFTQQPGLQVLSPTTGEWEWVHTREGHGVVNVGDTLRFLSGERFRSALHRVLPLTDELGAQPYDRYSTAYFLRAADDAVFIGNDGKNTTADEWFLRKFHSFTQDRSVQRLDSVAFGGSFVKHYYAAFDNDRTSLANLYRAESMLVWEGQPHQGAENIMTACNRPEFEAVQTVVTTTDATPAPQSGVLVAVTGRISANKHYDKTLVFASTFLLQPTPGQLGGYFIYSQTFRIIADL
;
A
#
# COMPACT_ATOMS: atom_id res chain seq x y z
N MET A 1 13.18 -2.02 -24.65
CA MET A 1 13.25 -3.51 -24.67
C MET A 1 12.71 -4.19 -23.41
N LEU A 2 13.28 -4.05 -22.19
CA LEU A 2 12.78 -4.81 -21.01
C LEU A 2 11.36 -4.45 -20.53
N GLN A 3 10.89 -3.22 -20.79
CA GLN A 3 9.58 -2.75 -20.31
C GLN A 3 8.42 -2.99 -21.30
N GLU A 4 8.73 -3.24 -22.58
CA GLU A 4 7.73 -3.41 -23.65
C GLU A 4 6.96 -4.73 -23.53
N ALA A 5 7.53 -5.72 -22.86
CA ALA A 5 6.90 -7.01 -22.60
C ALA A 5 5.99 -7.02 -21.35
N LEU A 6 5.96 -5.93 -20.57
CA LEU A 6 5.15 -5.86 -19.35
C LEU A 6 3.68 -5.66 -19.70
N SER A 7 2.82 -6.55 -19.21
CA SER A 7 1.38 -6.47 -19.40
C SER A 7 0.63 -7.17 -18.24
N PRO A 8 -0.54 -6.65 -17.80
CA PRO A 8 -1.10 -5.34 -18.15
C PRO A 8 -0.29 -4.19 -17.52
N VAL A 9 -0.35 -2.99 -18.13
CA VAL A 9 0.40 -1.79 -17.71
C VAL A 9 -0.53 -0.80 -17.01
N ALA A 10 -0.06 -0.25 -15.89
CA ALA A 10 -0.79 0.74 -15.12
C ALA A 10 -0.84 2.07 -15.87
N LYS A 11 -2.04 2.59 -16.10
CA LYS A 11 -2.27 3.89 -16.76
C LYS A 11 -2.17 5.05 -15.77
N LEU A 12 -1.07 5.10 -15.02
CA LEU A 12 -0.86 6.16 -14.03
C LEU A 12 -0.78 7.54 -14.70
N GLN A 13 -1.56 8.47 -14.18
CA GLN A 13 -1.52 9.86 -14.60
C GLN A 13 -0.24 10.56 -14.08
N THR A 14 0.16 11.64 -14.74
CA THR A 14 1.39 12.38 -14.40
C THR A 14 1.09 13.76 -13.88
N ILE A 15 1.54 14.09 -12.68
CA ILE A 15 1.47 15.42 -12.08
C ILE A 15 2.78 16.18 -12.30
N ASP A 16 2.71 17.42 -12.76
CA ASP A 16 3.80 18.38 -12.90
C ASP A 16 4.07 19.06 -11.55
N PHE A 17 5.23 18.78 -10.98
CA PHE A 17 5.59 19.32 -9.67
C PHE A 17 5.77 20.84 -9.69
N ALA A 18 6.23 21.44 -10.79
CA ALA A 18 6.42 22.89 -10.85
C ALA A 18 5.08 23.61 -10.77
N LYS A 19 4.07 23.12 -11.51
CA LYS A 19 2.69 23.64 -11.41
C LYS A 19 2.12 23.51 -10.00
N LEU A 20 2.30 22.35 -9.36
CA LEU A 20 1.90 22.17 -7.96
C LEU A 20 2.59 23.16 -7.01
N ALA A 21 3.91 23.36 -7.16
CA ALA A 21 4.69 24.27 -6.33
C ALA A 21 4.22 25.74 -6.47
N TYR A 22 3.78 26.13 -7.67
CA TYR A 22 3.16 27.43 -7.95
C TYR A 22 1.65 27.49 -7.65
N ARG A 23 1.08 26.45 -7.01
CA ARG A 23 -0.33 26.39 -6.62
C ARG A 23 -1.32 26.49 -7.79
N ASP A 24 -0.98 25.91 -8.92
CA ASP A 24 -1.89 25.78 -10.05
C ASP A 24 -3.15 24.99 -9.66
N ALA A 25 -4.33 25.60 -9.83
CA ALA A 25 -5.58 25.06 -9.33
C ALA A 25 -6.04 23.79 -10.08
N GLU A 26 -5.81 23.73 -11.40
CA GLU A 26 -6.17 22.57 -12.21
C GLU A 26 -5.30 21.37 -11.83
N GLU A 27 -4.01 21.60 -11.64
CA GLU A 27 -3.06 20.57 -11.28
C GLU A 27 -3.33 20.00 -9.88
N ILE A 28 -3.65 20.86 -8.91
CA ILE A 28 -4.08 20.43 -7.57
C ILE A 28 -5.36 19.61 -7.65
N SER A 29 -6.37 20.08 -8.40
CA SER A 29 -7.65 19.37 -8.54
C SER A 29 -7.45 17.97 -9.14
N ARG A 30 -6.60 17.88 -10.17
CA ARG A 30 -6.23 16.61 -10.81
C ARG A 30 -5.51 15.67 -9.84
N MET A 31 -4.55 16.18 -9.08
CA MET A 31 -3.84 15.41 -8.05
C MET A 31 -4.80 14.87 -6.98
N VAL A 32 -5.76 15.68 -6.53
CA VAL A 32 -6.77 15.27 -5.54
C VAL A 32 -7.64 14.13 -6.09
N GLN A 33 -8.10 14.23 -7.35
CA GLN A 33 -8.88 13.17 -7.99
C GLN A 33 -8.10 11.86 -8.06
N ILE A 34 -6.83 11.91 -8.47
CA ILE A 34 -5.96 10.73 -8.57
C ILE A 34 -5.66 10.15 -7.18
N ALA A 35 -5.37 10.98 -6.18
CA ALA A 35 -5.13 10.54 -4.81
C ALA A 35 -6.37 9.89 -4.17
N THR A 36 -7.57 10.32 -4.55
CA THR A 36 -8.84 9.72 -4.11
C THR A 36 -9.13 8.40 -4.82
N HIS A 37 -8.98 8.32 -6.14
CA HIS A 37 -9.37 7.12 -6.89
C HIS A 37 -8.27 6.07 -6.97
N ASP A 38 -7.07 6.45 -7.38
CA ASP A 38 -5.97 5.54 -7.71
C ASP A 38 -5.00 5.37 -6.55
N GLY A 39 -4.67 6.47 -5.87
CA GLY A 39 -3.67 6.49 -4.80
C GLY A 39 -2.22 6.41 -5.28
N PHE A 40 -1.99 6.38 -6.59
CA PHE A 40 -0.68 6.33 -7.25
C PHE A 40 -0.64 7.28 -8.46
N PHE A 41 0.48 7.98 -8.66
CA PHE A 41 0.71 8.81 -9.85
C PHE A 41 2.20 8.97 -10.15
N TYR A 42 2.53 9.32 -11.39
CA TYR A 42 3.85 9.84 -11.72
C TYR A 42 3.95 11.30 -11.31
N LEU A 43 5.13 11.72 -10.85
CA LEU A 43 5.47 13.10 -10.57
C LEU A 43 6.61 13.54 -11.48
N ASP A 44 6.34 14.46 -12.40
CA ASP A 44 7.36 15.07 -13.25
C ASP A 44 8.12 16.15 -12.46
N LEU A 45 9.42 15.92 -12.28
CA LEU A 45 10.32 16.77 -11.52
C LEU A 45 11.30 17.55 -12.40
N ARG A 46 11.25 17.33 -13.73
CA ARG A 46 12.24 17.88 -14.67
C ARG A 46 12.18 19.41 -14.75
N GLY A 47 10.98 19.98 -14.67
CA GLY A 47 10.76 21.42 -14.70
C GLY A 47 11.05 22.15 -13.39
N TRP A 48 11.29 21.44 -12.28
CA TRP A 48 11.50 22.07 -10.97
C TRP A 48 12.97 22.30 -10.67
N LYS A 49 13.38 23.56 -10.53
CA LYS A 49 14.78 23.97 -10.29
C LYS A 49 15.75 23.26 -11.25
N ASP A 50 15.37 23.24 -12.53
CA ASP A 50 16.08 22.55 -13.61
C ASP A 50 16.34 21.06 -13.35
N GLY A 51 15.52 20.38 -12.53
CA GLY A 51 15.72 18.97 -12.17
C GLY A 51 16.76 18.74 -11.06
N GLN A 52 16.97 19.72 -10.17
CA GLN A 52 17.95 19.63 -9.07
C GLN A 52 17.83 18.34 -8.26
N LEU A 53 16.61 17.95 -7.86
CA LEU A 53 16.39 16.73 -7.07
C LEU A 53 16.85 15.47 -7.81
N ILE A 54 16.60 15.38 -9.12
CA ILE A 54 17.01 14.24 -9.95
C ILE A 54 18.55 14.19 -10.07
N ARG A 55 19.22 15.34 -10.18
CA ARG A 55 20.70 15.38 -10.16
C ARG A 55 21.27 14.88 -8.84
N SER A 56 20.79 15.39 -7.70
CA SER A 56 21.26 14.95 -6.38
C SER A 56 20.98 13.46 -6.16
N LEU A 57 19.80 12.98 -6.58
CA LEU A 57 19.44 11.57 -6.58
C LEU A 57 20.46 10.72 -7.36
N ASN A 58 20.78 11.10 -8.60
CA ASN A 58 21.70 10.33 -9.44
C ASN A 58 23.11 10.26 -8.83
N VAL A 59 23.60 11.35 -8.23
CA VAL A 59 24.90 11.36 -7.55
C VAL A 59 24.89 10.45 -6.31
N CYS A 60 23.86 10.57 -5.46
CA CYS A 60 23.73 9.72 -4.29
C CYS A 60 23.56 8.24 -4.66
N ASN A 61 22.78 7.92 -5.69
CA ASN A 61 22.62 6.55 -6.18
C ASN A 61 23.97 5.97 -6.59
N GLY A 62 24.78 6.68 -7.38
CA GLY A 62 26.12 6.20 -7.75
C GLY A 62 27.02 5.94 -6.54
N ILE A 63 26.99 6.82 -5.53
CA ILE A 63 27.76 6.63 -4.28
C ILE A 63 27.29 5.38 -3.52
N VAL A 64 25.98 5.21 -3.37
CA VAL A 64 25.41 4.11 -2.58
C VAL A 64 25.49 2.77 -3.33
N GLU A 65 25.41 2.76 -4.65
CA GLU A 65 25.64 1.59 -5.49
C GLU A 65 27.06 1.04 -5.31
N GLU A 66 28.09 1.90 -5.35
CA GLU A 66 29.47 1.50 -5.05
C GLU A 66 29.64 1.01 -3.61
N TRP A 67 28.89 1.60 -2.68
CA TRP A 67 28.89 1.13 -1.29
C TRP A 67 28.23 -0.25 -1.13
N PHE A 68 27.14 -0.53 -1.85
CA PHE A 68 26.47 -1.85 -1.81
C PHE A 68 27.35 -2.98 -2.34
N LYS A 69 28.29 -2.69 -3.25
CA LYS A 69 29.29 -3.66 -3.77
C LYS A 69 30.33 -4.10 -2.73
N LYS A 70 30.45 -3.40 -1.60
CA LYS A 70 31.39 -3.77 -0.52
C LYS A 70 30.97 -5.09 0.16
N PRO A 71 31.91 -5.82 0.78
CA PRO A 71 31.60 -6.99 1.59
C PRO A 71 30.59 -6.68 2.70
N ASN A 72 29.77 -7.68 3.05
CA ASN A 72 28.73 -7.51 4.06
C ASN A 72 29.30 -7.12 5.43
N GLU A 73 30.50 -7.59 5.77
CA GLU A 73 31.20 -7.26 7.01
C GLU A 73 31.53 -5.76 7.10
N GLU A 74 31.87 -5.14 5.97
CA GLU A 74 32.13 -3.69 5.90
C GLU A 74 30.83 -2.90 6.02
N LYS A 75 29.77 -3.33 5.33
CA LYS A 75 28.45 -2.66 5.39
C LYS A 75 27.84 -2.77 6.79
N ALA A 76 28.00 -3.92 7.46
CA ALA A 76 27.50 -4.21 8.80
C ALA A 76 28.12 -3.34 9.92
N LYS A 77 29.24 -2.64 9.65
CA LYS A 77 29.79 -1.64 10.59
C LYS A 77 28.91 -0.39 10.70
N THR A 78 27.98 -0.20 9.77
CA THR A 78 27.02 0.92 9.81
C THR A 78 26.08 0.76 10.99
N VAL A 79 26.01 1.78 11.84
CA VAL A 79 25.10 1.78 13.00
C VAL A 79 23.66 1.71 12.53
N THR A 80 22.90 0.78 13.09
CA THR A 80 21.46 0.63 12.87
C THR A 80 20.73 0.96 14.17
N LEU A 81 20.01 2.09 14.16
CA LEU A 81 19.28 2.57 15.33
C LEU A 81 17.82 2.14 15.35
N SER A 82 17.22 2.02 14.16
CA SER A 82 15.79 1.76 14.03
C SER A 82 15.47 1.23 12.64
N ASP A 83 14.22 0.83 12.45
CA ASP A 83 13.73 0.45 11.13
C ASP A 83 13.76 1.59 10.09
N ALA A 84 13.96 2.84 10.53
CA ALA A 84 14.08 4.01 9.67
C ALA A 84 15.53 4.51 9.49
N HIS A 85 16.51 3.92 10.19
CA HIS A 85 17.90 4.38 10.15
C HIS A 85 18.92 3.26 10.27
N GLY A 86 19.87 3.23 9.32
CA GLY A 86 21.03 2.34 9.31
C GLY A 86 21.02 1.35 8.16
N TYR A 87 21.80 0.29 8.31
CA TYR A 87 21.92 -0.77 7.31
C TYR A 87 21.14 -2.02 7.70
N LYS A 88 20.41 -2.56 6.73
CA LYS A 88 19.71 -3.84 6.84
C LYS A 88 20.24 -4.79 5.75
N PRO A 89 20.86 -5.93 6.12
CA PRO A 89 21.31 -6.92 5.15
C PRO A 89 20.15 -7.73 4.55
N VAL A 90 20.45 -8.48 3.50
CA VAL A 90 19.51 -9.44 2.88
C VAL A 90 19.03 -10.47 3.91
N GLY A 91 17.74 -10.82 3.84
CA GLY A 91 17.19 -11.97 4.55
C GLY A 91 16.75 -11.71 6.00
N GLN A 92 16.62 -10.45 6.42
CA GLN A 92 16.20 -10.09 7.78
C GLN A 92 14.68 -10.05 7.96
N GLN A 93 13.94 -9.68 6.92
CA GLN A 93 12.49 -9.60 6.91
C GLN A 93 11.88 -10.82 6.20
N SER A 94 10.56 -10.96 6.31
CA SER A 94 9.83 -12.03 5.64
C SER A 94 9.76 -11.82 4.14
N GLY A 95 9.94 -12.92 3.39
CA GLY A 95 9.87 -12.94 1.93
C GLY A 95 8.44 -13.08 1.39
N VAL A 96 8.31 -13.07 0.06
CA VAL A 96 7.02 -13.16 -0.64
C VAL A 96 6.33 -14.52 -0.43
N LYS A 97 7.10 -15.59 -0.23
CA LYS A 97 6.59 -16.95 0.04
C LYS A 97 6.71 -17.26 1.54
N GLU A 98 5.78 -18.07 2.03
CA GLU A 98 5.76 -18.50 3.44
C GLU A 98 7.03 -19.29 3.79
N GLY A 99 7.59 -19.03 4.98
CA GLY A 99 8.88 -19.58 5.42
C GLY A 99 10.12 -19.04 4.70
N GLN A 100 9.98 -18.12 3.74
CA GLN A 100 11.10 -17.48 3.06
C GLN A 100 11.46 -16.14 3.70
N ARG A 101 12.72 -15.73 3.52
CA ARG A 101 13.20 -14.39 3.88
C ARG A 101 13.27 -13.48 2.66
N ASP A 102 13.29 -12.17 2.89
CA ASP A 102 13.39 -11.17 1.83
C ASP A 102 14.74 -11.25 1.08
N GLY A 103 14.77 -10.67 -0.12
CA GLY A 103 15.92 -10.73 -0.99
C GLY A 103 16.74 -9.48 -1.16
N TYR A 104 16.57 -8.49 -0.32
CA TYR A 104 17.11 -7.17 -0.58
C TYR A 104 17.83 -6.62 0.64
N GLU A 105 18.85 -5.81 0.38
CA GLU A 105 19.50 -5.00 1.41
C GLU A 105 19.05 -3.55 1.29
N SER A 106 19.20 -2.78 2.37
CA SER A 106 18.85 -1.36 2.35
C SER A 106 19.74 -0.52 3.26
N LEU A 107 20.11 0.67 2.78
CA LEU A 107 20.66 1.76 3.58
C LEU A 107 19.55 2.79 3.81
N ARG A 108 19.25 3.07 5.09
CA ARG A 108 18.11 3.91 5.50
C ARG A 108 18.63 5.12 6.25
N LEU A 109 18.17 6.31 5.85
CA LEU A 109 18.62 7.59 6.39
C LEU A 109 17.41 8.35 6.95
N SER A 110 17.20 8.23 8.26
CA SER A 110 16.16 9.01 8.94
C SER A 110 16.43 10.51 8.81
N ARG A 111 15.36 11.29 8.67
CA ARG A 111 15.41 12.76 8.65
C ARG A 111 16.06 13.29 9.92
N ASP A 112 15.64 12.77 11.06
CA ASP A 112 16.08 13.25 12.37
C ASP A 112 17.60 13.05 12.55
N ALA A 113 18.15 11.91 12.12
CA ALA A 113 19.59 11.69 12.15
C ALA A 113 20.33 12.54 11.10
N GLN A 114 19.73 12.74 9.91
CA GLN A 114 20.31 13.63 8.90
C GLN A 114 20.42 15.07 9.42
N LEU A 115 19.45 15.53 10.21
CA LEU A 115 19.46 16.87 10.82
C LEU A 115 20.38 16.95 12.04
N SER A 116 20.34 15.95 12.94
CA SER A 116 21.17 15.91 14.15
C SER A 116 22.64 15.63 13.85
N ARG A 117 22.93 15.05 12.68
CA ARG A 117 24.24 14.54 12.26
C ARG A 117 24.74 13.34 13.07
N ASP A 118 23.86 12.72 13.85
CA ASP A 118 24.24 11.65 14.76
C ASP A 118 23.17 10.55 14.89
N PRO A 119 23.52 9.29 14.60
CA PRO A 119 24.67 8.82 13.84
C PRO A 119 24.38 8.95 12.33
N LEU A 120 25.42 9.22 11.54
CA LEU A 120 25.35 9.11 10.09
C LEU A 120 26.31 8.02 9.58
N PRO A 121 25.88 7.17 8.64
CA PRO A 121 26.77 6.24 7.96
C PRO A 121 27.99 6.96 7.37
N GLU A 122 29.18 6.36 7.44
CA GLU A 122 30.42 6.96 6.92
C GLU A 122 30.28 7.40 5.45
N VAL A 123 29.64 6.56 4.62
CA VAL A 123 29.37 6.86 3.21
C VAL A 123 28.56 8.15 3.01
N VAL A 124 27.66 8.46 3.96
CA VAL A 124 26.87 9.70 3.95
C VAL A 124 27.72 10.87 4.41
N ARG A 125 28.49 10.70 5.49
CA ARG A 125 29.37 11.76 6.02
C ARG A 125 30.41 12.24 5.00
N GLN A 126 30.94 11.34 4.17
CA GLN A 126 31.91 11.67 3.13
C GLN A 126 31.33 12.51 1.98
N SER A 127 30.00 12.55 1.83
CA SER A 127 29.31 13.30 0.77
C SER A 127 28.10 14.05 1.32
N LEU A 128 28.26 14.63 2.52
CA LEU A 128 27.17 15.13 3.35
C LEU A 128 26.24 16.10 2.62
N LEU A 129 26.80 17.08 1.92
CA LEU A 129 26.03 18.12 1.20
C LEU A 129 25.13 17.52 0.12
N THR A 130 25.61 16.51 -0.60
CA THR A 130 24.82 15.86 -1.65
C THR A 130 23.64 15.09 -1.06
N PHE A 131 23.87 14.37 0.05
CA PHE A 131 22.80 13.67 0.76
C PHE A 131 21.82 14.64 1.42
N ASP A 132 22.29 15.79 1.91
CA ASP A 132 21.43 16.87 2.40
C ASP A 132 20.51 17.41 1.31
N ASP A 133 21.06 17.72 0.14
CA ASP A 133 20.30 18.23 -1.00
C ASP A 133 19.20 17.25 -1.43
N LEU A 134 19.53 15.95 -1.50
CA LEU A 134 18.56 14.91 -1.85
C LEU A 134 17.49 14.76 -0.77
N HIS A 135 17.88 14.68 0.50
CA HIS A 135 16.96 14.47 1.62
C HIS A 135 16.01 15.67 1.77
N PHE A 136 16.57 16.88 1.77
CA PHE A 136 15.81 18.12 1.83
C PHE A 136 14.89 18.27 0.62
N GLY A 137 15.38 18.01 -0.59
CA GLY A 137 14.59 18.12 -1.81
C GLY A 137 13.41 17.14 -1.83
N ALA A 138 13.62 15.89 -1.41
CA ALA A 138 12.55 14.90 -1.31
C ALA A 138 11.52 15.25 -0.22
N HIS A 139 11.98 15.75 0.94
CA HIS A 139 11.10 16.27 2.00
C HIS A 139 10.26 17.45 1.50
N LEU A 140 10.88 18.42 0.84
CA LEU A 140 10.21 19.58 0.27
C LEU A 140 9.12 19.18 -0.75
N VAL A 141 9.46 18.28 -1.67
CA VAL A 141 8.52 17.79 -2.69
C VAL A 141 7.31 17.14 -2.03
N THR A 142 7.53 16.20 -1.12
CA THR A 142 6.44 15.47 -0.46
C THR A 142 5.61 16.37 0.46
N LYS A 143 6.23 17.32 1.18
CA LYS A 143 5.53 18.35 1.98
C LYS A 143 4.70 19.29 1.11
N THR A 144 5.17 19.63 -0.09
CA THR A 144 4.42 20.48 -1.04
C THR A 144 3.17 19.75 -1.53
N ILE A 145 3.29 18.46 -1.88
CA ILE A 145 2.15 17.60 -2.24
C ILE A 145 1.16 17.52 -1.07
N LEU A 146 1.65 17.25 0.14
CA LEU A 146 0.81 17.18 1.34
C LEU A 146 0.07 18.50 1.60
N SER A 147 0.73 19.65 1.43
CA SER A 147 0.10 20.95 1.59
C SER A 147 -0.97 21.20 0.54
N ALA A 148 -0.73 20.85 -0.72
CA ALA A 148 -1.72 21.01 -1.77
C ALA A 148 -2.96 20.13 -1.55
N LEU A 149 -2.76 18.89 -1.06
CA LEU A 149 -3.86 18.02 -0.64
C LEU A 149 -4.62 18.59 0.57
N ALA A 150 -3.91 19.15 1.54
CA ALA A 150 -4.52 19.78 2.72
C ALA A 150 -5.41 20.97 2.31
N ASP A 151 -4.91 21.87 1.48
CA ASP A 151 -5.65 23.06 1.02
C ASP A 151 -6.94 22.68 0.26
N ALA A 152 -6.89 21.59 -0.52
CA ALA A 152 -8.06 21.11 -1.25
C ALA A 152 -9.13 20.43 -0.35
N THR A 153 -8.80 20.16 0.92
CA THR A 153 -9.67 19.44 1.87
C THR A 153 -10.06 20.28 3.09
N SER A 154 -9.56 21.52 3.21
CA SER A 154 -9.71 22.37 4.40
C SER A 154 -11.15 22.79 4.72
N ASN A 155 -12.09 22.63 3.78
CA ASN A 155 -13.49 23.01 3.95
C ASN A 155 -14.38 21.89 4.54
N ASP A 156 -13.83 20.70 4.79
CA ASP A 156 -14.65 19.52 5.14
C ASP A 156 -15.05 19.43 6.63
N GLY A 157 -14.67 20.41 7.48
CA GLY A 157 -15.08 20.53 8.90
C GLY A 157 -14.67 19.39 9.84
N LYS A 158 -14.25 18.24 9.29
CA LYS A 158 -13.89 16.99 9.96
C LYS A 158 -12.42 16.62 9.80
N ILE A 159 -11.69 17.29 8.91
CA ILE A 159 -10.31 16.98 8.58
C ILE A 159 -9.39 17.96 9.32
N GLN A 160 -8.64 17.49 10.31
CA GLN A 160 -7.52 18.27 10.84
C GLN A 160 -6.50 18.49 9.71
N SER A 161 -6.01 19.72 9.54
CA SER A 161 -5.00 20.02 8.52
C SER A 161 -3.81 19.08 8.68
N PHE A 162 -3.52 18.29 7.65
CA PHE A 162 -2.42 17.30 7.63
C PHE A 162 -1.07 17.94 7.97
N LEU A 163 -0.95 19.25 7.79
CA LEU A 163 0.27 20.00 8.09
C LEU A 163 0.59 20.03 9.59
N ASN A 164 -0.43 20.04 10.46
CA ASN A 164 -0.25 20.07 11.92
C ASN A 164 0.32 18.76 12.47
N THR A 165 0.13 17.66 11.74
CA THR A 165 0.70 16.35 12.09
C THR A 165 2.07 16.12 11.47
N HIS A 166 2.61 17.06 10.69
CA HIS A 166 3.89 16.95 9.99
C HIS A 166 4.80 18.15 10.28
N LEU A 167 4.83 18.64 11.51
CA LEU A 167 5.70 19.76 11.87
C LEU A 167 7.17 19.31 11.87
N ASP A 168 8.04 20.15 11.30
CA ASP A 168 9.44 19.81 11.04
C ASP A 168 10.32 19.80 12.31
N ASP A 169 9.83 20.40 13.40
CA ASP A 169 10.44 20.45 14.74
C ASP A 169 10.03 19.27 15.64
N LYS A 170 9.11 18.41 15.17
CA LYS A 170 8.74 17.18 15.84
C LYS A 170 9.50 15.98 15.29
N GLN A 171 9.77 15.01 16.16
CA GLN A 171 10.35 13.73 15.76
C GLN A 171 9.39 12.98 14.85
N SER A 172 9.94 12.38 13.80
CA SER A 172 9.19 11.54 12.87
C SER A 172 10.07 10.46 12.31
N ARG A 173 9.45 9.37 11.87
CA ARG A 173 10.16 8.34 11.12
C ARG A 173 10.38 8.66 9.65
N SER A 174 10.22 9.90 9.20
CA SER A 174 10.47 10.25 7.79
C SER A 174 11.90 9.90 7.40
N ALA A 175 12.09 9.27 6.24
CA ALA A 175 13.39 8.69 5.91
C ALA A 175 13.58 8.41 4.43
N LEU A 176 14.84 8.52 3.99
CA LEU A 176 15.30 8.16 2.65
C LEU A 176 15.89 6.74 2.67
N TYR A 177 15.40 5.87 1.81
CA TYR A 177 15.83 4.47 1.72
C TYR A 177 16.47 4.26 0.35
N PHE A 178 17.68 3.74 0.36
CA PHE A 178 18.30 3.13 -0.81
C PHE A 178 18.15 1.62 -0.68
N LEU A 179 17.58 0.98 -1.69
CA LEU A 179 17.33 -0.46 -1.71
C LEU A 179 18.09 -1.10 -2.85
N HIS A 180 18.65 -2.27 -2.58
CA HIS A 180 19.38 -3.08 -3.54
C HIS A 180 18.89 -4.54 -3.51
N HIS A 181 18.44 -5.02 -4.67
CA HIS A 181 18.10 -6.42 -4.89
C HIS A 181 19.21 -7.03 -5.77
N PRO A 182 20.15 -7.79 -5.19
CA PRO A 182 21.22 -8.42 -5.97
C PRO A 182 20.68 -9.50 -6.92
N PRO A 183 21.45 -9.88 -7.96
CA PRO A 183 21.15 -10.99 -8.83
C PRO A 183 20.91 -12.29 -8.05
N LYS A 184 19.97 -13.09 -8.53
CA LYS A 184 19.59 -14.37 -7.91
C LYS A 184 19.42 -15.46 -8.96
N PRO A 185 20.00 -16.66 -8.74
CA PRO A 185 19.76 -17.80 -9.63
C PRO A 185 18.32 -18.29 -9.56
N ALA A 186 17.93 -19.07 -10.56
CA ALA A 186 16.63 -19.74 -10.62
C ALA A 186 16.33 -20.52 -9.34
N GLY A 187 15.09 -20.44 -8.85
CA GLY A 187 14.65 -21.15 -7.65
C GLY A 187 15.08 -20.52 -6.32
N SER A 188 15.77 -19.37 -6.34
CA SER A 188 16.15 -18.65 -5.12
C SER A 188 14.96 -18.18 -4.32
N GLN A 189 15.11 -18.17 -2.99
CA GLN A 189 14.12 -17.60 -2.08
C GLN A 189 14.17 -16.06 -2.09
N GLY A 190 13.09 -15.41 -1.67
CA GLY A 190 13.06 -13.96 -1.45
C GLY A 190 13.12 -13.14 -2.73
N LEU A 191 12.49 -13.59 -3.82
CA LEU A 191 12.30 -12.77 -5.00
C LEU A 191 11.19 -11.74 -4.74
N GLY A 192 11.51 -10.46 -4.90
CA GLY A 192 10.55 -9.37 -4.77
C GLY A 192 10.27 -8.91 -3.34
N GLN A 193 9.29 -8.00 -3.23
CA GLN A 193 8.72 -7.51 -1.98
C GLN A 193 7.22 -7.82 -1.94
N ASN A 194 6.73 -8.15 -0.75
CA ASN A 194 5.39 -8.68 -0.54
C ASN A 194 4.30 -7.66 -0.90
N ILE A 195 3.04 -8.12 -0.99
CA ILE A 195 1.88 -7.26 -1.17
C ILE A 195 1.67 -6.44 0.09
N HIS A 196 1.64 -5.11 -0.05
CA HIS A 196 1.43 -4.22 1.08
C HIS A 196 0.84 -2.88 0.64
N THR A 197 0.38 -2.11 1.63
CA THR A 197 0.29 -0.65 1.54
C THR A 197 1.46 -0.04 2.31
N ASP A 198 1.72 1.26 2.16
CA ASP A 198 2.74 1.94 2.95
C ASP A 198 2.18 2.42 4.31
N ALA A 199 2.98 2.29 5.37
CA ALA A 199 2.54 2.66 6.72
C ALA A 199 2.32 4.16 6.89
N GLY A 200 3.09 4.97 6.17
CA GLY A 200 3.23 6.41 6.39
C GLY A 200 2.22 7.28 5.64
N THR A 201 2.65 8.48 5.27
CA THR A 201 1.80 9.50 4.67
C THR A 201 1.89 9.50 3.15
N LEU A 202 3.10 9.70 2.62
CA LEU A 202 3.39 9.70 1.20
C LEU A 202 4.72 8.99 0.96
N THR A 203 4.81 8.25 -0.13
CA THR A 203 6.07 7.68 -0.61
C THR A 203 6.40 8.33 -1.94
N LEU A 204 7.65 8.78 -2.09
CA LEU A 204 8.22 9.24 -3.35
C LEU A 204 9.31 8.25 -3.77
N LEU A 205 9.02 7.46 -4.80
CA LEU A 205 9.85 6.37 -5.29
C LEU A 205 10.55 6.75 -6.59
N PHE A 206 11.83 6.43 -6.68
CA PHE A 206 12.63 6.45 -7.89
C PHE A 206 13.20 5.07 -8.17
N THR A 207 12.99 4.56 -9.37
CA THR A 207 13.50 3.26 -9.81
C THR A 207 13.82 3.35 -11.30
N GLN A 208 14.96 2.81 -11.72
CA GLN A 208 15.34 2.77 -13.13
C GLN A 208 14.97 1.43 -13.77
N GLN A 209 14.98 0.37 -12.97
CA GLN A 209 14.58 -0.98 -13.37
C GLN A 209 13.08 -1.21 -13.06
N PRO A 210 12.37 -1.94 -13.95
CA PRO A 210 11.00 -2.37 -13.68
C PRO A 210 10.91 -3.27 -12.47
N GLY A 211 9.70 -3.43 -11.94
CA GLY A 211 9.43 -4.38 -10.87
C GLY A 211 8.22 -4.05 -10.02
N LEU A 212 7.80 -2.79 -10.00
CA LEU A 212 6.63 -2.35 -9.25
C LEU A 212 5.34 -2.77 -9.97
N GLN A 213 4.42 -3.36 -9.22
CA GLN A 213 3.03 -3.54 -9.63
C GLN A 213 2.09 -2.91 -8.62
N VAL A 214 0.99 -2.35 -9.11
CA VAL A 214 -0.08 -1.75 -8.31
C VAL A 214 -1.39 -2.50 -8.58
N LEU A 215 -2.25 -2.62 -7.57
CA LEU A 215 -3.58 -3.19 -7.73
C LEU A 215 -4.55 -2.11 -8.20
N SER A 216 -5.03 -2.26 -9.43
CA SER A 216 -5.92 -1.30 -10.07
C SER A 216 -7.25 -1.18 -9.32
N PRO A 217 -7.71 0.04 -8.99
CA PRO A 217 -9.03 0.26 -8.44
C PRO A 217 -10.15 -0.08 -9.43
N THR A 218 -9.86 -0.02 -10.73
CA THR A 218 -10.85 -0.05 -11.80
C THR A 218 -11.00 -1.46 -12.37
N THR A 219 -9.88 -2.16 -12.59
CA THR A 219 -9.89 -3.50 -13.17
C THR A 219 -9.81 -4.60 -12.10
N GLY A 220 -9.32 -4.28 -10.90
CA GLY A 220 -9.01 -5.28 -9.88
C GLY A 220 -7.79 -6.15 -10.21
N GLU A 221 -7.03 -5.80 -11.25
CA GLU A 221 -5.86 -6.55 -11.70
C GLU A 221 -4.55 -5.92 -11.21
N TRP A 222 -3.49 -6.74 -11.16
CA TRP A 222 -2.13 -6.27 -10.90
C TRP A 222 -1.52 -5.71 -12.17
N GLU A 223 -1.25 -4.40 -12.17
CA GLU A 223 -0.76 -3.67 -13.33
C GLU A 223 0.69 -3.21 -13.10
N TRP A 224 1.54 -3.37 -14.11
CA TRP A 224 2.95 -2.97 -14.05
C TRP A 224 3.13 -1.45 -14.15
N VAL A 225 3.97 -0.90 -13.29
CA VAL A 225 4.38 0.52 -13.36
C VAL A 225 5.69 0.61 -14.15
N HIS A 226 5.64 1.32 -15.28
CA HIS A 226 6.83 1.61 -16.08
C HIS A 226 7.76 2.59 -15.36
N THR A 227 9.06 2.43 -15.58
CA THR A 227 10.03 3.42 -15.11
C THR A 227 10.12 4.57 -16.11
N ARG A 228 10.23 5.78 -15.60
CA ARG A 228 10.27 7.01 -16.41
C ARG A 228 11.38 7.91 -15.91
N GLU A 229 12.33 8.22 -16.79
CA GLU A 229 13.43 9.11 -16.45
C GLU A 229 12.91 10.51 -16.07
N GLY A 230 13.50 11.10 -15.03
CA GLY A 230 13.10 12.41 -14.51
C GLY A 230 11.76 12.43 -13.76
N HIS A 231 11.10 11.28 -13.59
CA HIS A 231 9.84 11.17 -12.86
C HIS A 231 10.04 10.37 -11.57
N GLY A 232 9.36 10.81 -10.51
CA GLY A 232 9.08 9.96 -9.35
C GLY A 232 7.76 9.22 -9.55
N VAL A 233 7.56 8.13 -8.81
CA VAL A 233 6.24 7.54 -8.56
C VAL A 233 5.84 7.93 -7.15
N VAL A 234 4.67 8.52 -6.99
CA VAL A 234 4.14 8.91 -5.68
C VAL A 234 2.96 8.03 -5.33
N ASN A 235 2.90 7.58 -4.08
CA ASN A 235 1.72 6.94 -3.54
C ASN A 235 1.30 7.44 -2.16
N VAL A 236 0.00 7.38 -1.93
CA VAL A 236 -0.63 7.65 -0.64
C VAL A 236 -0.41 6.46 0.29
N GLY A 237 -0.03 6.72 1.53
CA GLY A 237 0.09 5.73 2.59
C GLY A 237 -1.09 5.75 3.56
N ASP A 238 -1.10 4.80 4.49
CA ASP A 238 -2.20 4.58 5.43
C ASP A 238 -2.44 5.77 6.36
N THR A 239 -1.39 6.42 6.86
CA THR A 239 -1.53 7.58 7.74
C THR A 239 -2.29 8.71 7.05
N LEU A 240 -2.01 8.99 5.77
CA LEU A 240 -2.75 10.01 5.02
C LEU A 240 -4.19 9.58 4.71
N ARG A 241 -4.40 8.29 4.42
CA ARG A 241 -5.77 7.73 4.31
C ARG A 241 -6.56 7.97 5.60
N PHE A 242 -6.00 7.71 6.77
CA PHE A 242 -6.70 7.93 8.05
C PHE A 242 -6.92 9.40 8.36
N LEU A 243 -5.88 10.23 8.23
CA LEU A 243 -5.98 11.67 8.51
C LEU A 243 -7.01 12.36 7.60
N SER A 244 -7.18 11.89 6.36
CA SER A 244 -8.17 12.40 5.41
C SER A 244 -9.58 11.84 5.59
N GLY A 245 -9.85 11.07 6.66
CA GLY A 245 -11.15 10.43 6.86
C GLY A 245 -11.48 9.38 5.79
N GLU A 246 -10.46 8.64 5.34
CA GLU A 246 -10.51 7.67 4.24
C GLU A 246 -10.79 8.26 2.84
N ARG A 247 -10.67 9.58 2.68
CA ARG A 247 -10.86 10.25 1.37
C ARG A 247 -9.77 9.89 0.36
N PHE A 248 -8.53 9.71 0.80
CA PHE A 248 -7.42 9.31 -0.07
C PHE A 248 -7.12 7.82 0.03
N ARG A 249 -6.83 7.20 -1.10
CA ARG A 249 -6.66 5.74 -1.22
C ARG A 249 -5.21 5.34 -0.98
N SER A 250 -4.97 4.58 0.08
CA SER A 250 -3.72 3.83 0.25
C SER A 250 -3.79 2.55 -0.58
N ALA A 251 -3.09 2.51 -1.73
CA ALA A 251 -3.25 1.42 -2.68
C ALA A 251 -2.28 0.25 -2.42
N LEU A 252 -2.79 -0.97 -2.61
CA LEU A 252 -1.98 -2.18 -2.55
C LEU A 252 -0.99 -2.20 -3.71
N HIS A 253 0.25 -2.50 -3.39
CA HIS A 253 1.33 -2.62 -4.35
C HIS A 253 2.29 -3.75 -3.95
N ARG A 254 3.13 -4.18 -4.89
CA ARG A 254 4.16 -5.20 -4.67
C ARG A 254 5.34 -4.98 -5.60
N VAL A 255 6.46 -5.61 -5.30
CA VAL A 255 7.62 -5.62 -6.20
C VAL A 255 7.91 -7.05 -6.62
N LEU A 256 7.93 -7.30 -7.93
CA LEU A 256 8.36 -8.56 -8.52
C LEU A 256 9.54 -8.28 -9.45
N PRO A 257 10.70 -8.94 -9.29
CA PRO A 257 11.76 -8.82 -10.27
C PRO A 257 11.30 -9.42 -11.60
N LEU A 258 11.72 -8.83 -12.72
CA LEU A 258 11.68 -9.54 -13.99
C LEU A 258 12.69 -10.70 -13.93
N THR A 259 12.22 -11.90 -14.24
CA THR A 259 13.06 -13.08 -14.31
C THR A 259 13.30 -13.49 -15.76
N ASP A 260 14.40 -14.19 -16.01
CA ASP A 260 14.60 -14.89 -17.29
C ASP A 260 13.68 -16.12 -17.41
N GLU A 261 13.78 -16.84 -18.53
CA GLU A 261 12.98 -18.05 -18.82
C GLU A 261 13.19 -19.17 -17.78
N LEU A 262 14.33 -19.18 -17.09
CA LEU A 262 14.67 -20.15 -16.05
C LEU A 262 14.19 -19.68 -14.67
N GLY A 263 13.64 -18.47 -14.55
CA GLY A 263 13.16 -17.90 -13.29
C GLY A 263 14.28 -17.27 -12.44
N ALA A 264 15.44 -16.97 -13.02
CA ALA A 264 16.51 -16.23 -12.36
C ALA A 264 16.30 -14.72 -12.49
N GLN A 265 16.77 -13.93 -11.52
CA GLN A 265 16.93 -12.48 -11.64
C GLN A 265 18.40 -12.20 -12.00
N PRO A 266 18.76 -11.98 -13.28
CA PRO A 266 20.17 -11.92 -13.69
C PRO A 266 20.81 -10.52 -13.50
N TYR A 267 20.14 -9.58 -12.83
CA TYR A 267 20.57 -8.19 -12.73
C TYR A 267 20.36 -7.60 -11.33
N ASP A 268 21.20 -6.62 -10.99
CA ASP A 268 21.00 -5.75 -9.82
C ASP A 268 19.83 -4.79 -10.06
N ARG A 269 18.94 -4.69 -9.08
CA ARG A 269 17.85 -3.72 -9.07
C ARG A 269 18.02 -2.74 -7.91
N TYR A 270 18.13 -1.47 -8.26
CA TYR A 270 18.24 -0.37 -7.31
C TYR A 270 16.97 0.46 -7.30
N SER A 271 16.58 0.92 -6.12
CA SER A 271 15.50 1.90 -6.00
C SER A 271 15.74 2.79 -4.79
N THR A 272 15.31 4.04 -4.90
CA THR A 272 15.45 5.03 -3.84
C THR A 272 14.06 5.57 -3.51
N ALA A 273 13.66 5.46 -2.25
CA ALA A 273 12.34 5.87 -1.78
C ALA A 273 12.47 6.86 -0.63
N TYR A 274 11.74 7.97 -0.71
CA TYR A 274 11.54 8.86 0.42
C TYR A 274 10.17 8.62 1.03
N PHE A 275 10.15 8.25 2.30
CA PHE A 275 8.91 8.06 3.05
C PHE A 275 8.66 9.30 3.90
N LEU A 276 7.65 10.09 3.55
CA LEU A 276 7.11 11.12 4.42
C LEU A 276 6.19 10.46 5.45
N ARG A 277 6.41 10.76 6.73
CA ARG A 277 5.64 10.23 7.84
C ARG A 277 5.22 11.38 8.76
N ALA A 278 4.06 11.23 9.39
CA ALA A 278 3.62 12.14 10.44
C ALA A 278 4.58 12.11 11.63
N ALA A 279 4.53 13.14 12.46
CA ALA A 279 5.17 13.16 13.76
C ALA A 279 4.73 11.94 14.56
N ASP A 280 5.65 11.35 15.32
CA ASP A 280 5.42 10.09 16.03
C ASP A 280 4.23 10.17 17.01
N ASP A 281 3.97 11.36 17.57
CA ASP A 281 2.87 11.65 18.48
C ASP A 281 1.55 12.05 17.78
N ALA A 282 1.51 12.10 16.45
CA ALA A 282 0.30 12.43 15.72
C ALA A 282 -0.76 11.34 15.89
N VAL A 283 -1.96 11.72 16.31
CA VAL A 283 -3.08 10.80 16.57
C VAL A 283 -4.06 10.82 15.40
N PHE A 284 -4.52 9.64 15.01
CA PHE A 284 -5.61 9.45 14.05
C PHE A 284 -6.45 8.22 14.42
N ILE A 285 -7.63 8.11 13.81
CA ILE A 285 -8.53 6.97 13.99
C ILE A 285 -8.16 5.91 12.93
N GLY A 286 -7.73 4.73 13.40
CA GLY A 286 -7.40 3.61 12.52
C GLY A 286 -8.64 2.88 11.97
N ASN A 287 -8.40 1.84 11.17
CA ASN A 287 -9.48 0.99 10.62
C ASN A 287 -10.37 0.33 11.69
N ASP A 288 -9.86 0.15 12.90
CA ASP A 288 -10.58 -0.44 14.04
C ASP A 288 -11.43 0.57 14.82
N GLY A 289 -11.50 1.83 14.35
CA GLY A 289 -12.21 2.91 14.99
C GLY A 289 -11.53 3.43 16.26
N LYS A 290 -10.30 2.97 16.57
CA LYS A 290 -9.56 3.40 17.75
C LYS A 290 -8.55 4.49 17.40
N ASN A 291 -8.32 5.37 18.36
CA ASN A 291 -7.21 6.30 18.31
C ASN A 291 -5.89 5.51 18.37
N THR A 292 -4.96 5.85 17.49
CA THR A 292 -3.60 5.32 17.48
C THR A 292 -2.64 6.44 17.10
N THR A 293 -1.41 6.38 17.61
CA THR A 293 -0.35 7.30 17.18
C THR A 293 0.30 6.83 15.88
N ALA A 294 0.98 7.74 15.18
CA ALA A 294 1.78 7.38 14.01
C ALA A 294 2.89 6.38 14.35
N ASP A 295 3.50 6.52 15.53
CA ASP A 295 4.49 5.60 16.09
C ASP A 295 3.93 4.18 16.27
N GLU A 296 2.80 4.05 16.98
CA GLU A 296 2.14 2.77 17.23
C GLU A 296 1.72 2.09 15.93
N TRP A 297 1.14 2.87 15.00
CA TRP A 297 0.75 2.37 13.69
C TRP A 297 1.96 1.86 12.90
N PHE A 298 3.05 2.63 12.88
CA PHE A 298 4.28 2.25 12.23
C PHE A 298 4.86 0.96 12.84
N LEU A 299 5.01 0.91 14.16
CA LEU A 299 5.60 -0.24 14.85
C LEU A 299 4.75 -1.49 14.67
N ARG A 300 3.42 -1.38 14.76
CA ARG A 300 2.50 -2.51 14.50
C ARG A 300 2.70 -3.06 13.10
N LYS A 301 2.74 -2.18 12.09
CA LYS A 301 2.90 -2.60 10.69
C LYS A 301 4.30 -3.15 10.39
N PHE A 302 5.35 -2.52 10.93
CA PHE A 302 6.72 -3.00 10.77
C PHE A 302 6.99 -4.31 11.48
N HIS A 303 6.43 -4.49 12.68
CA HIS A 303 6.44 -5.76 13.37
C HIS A 303 5.75 -6.84 12.53
N SER A 304 4.61 -6.53 11.89
CA SER A 304 4.01 -7.47 10.92
C SER A 304 5.00 -7.91 9.84
N PHE A 305 5.74 -6.97 9.23
CA PHE A 305 6.70 -7.28 8.16
C PHE A 305 7.88 -8.18 8.59
N THR A 306 8.20 -8.23 9.88
CA THR A 306 9.27 -9.09 10.42
C THR A 306 8.77 -10.47 10.88
N GLN A 307 7.46 -10.62 11.06
CA GLN A 307 6.81 -11.88 11.45
C GLN A 307 6.62 -12.82 10.25
N ASP A 308 6.56 -14.13 10.50
CA ASP A 308 6.32 -15.14 9.45
C ASP A 308 5.00 -14.84 8.69
N ARG A 309 4.91 -15.26 7.42
CA ARG A 309 3.73 -14.99 6.59
C ARG A 309 2.44 -15.59 7.18
N SER A 310 2.52 -16.69 7.93
CA SER A 310 1.39 -17.22 8.71
C SER A 310 0.85 -16.23 9.75
N VAL A 311 1.72 -15.42 10.34
CA VAL A 311 1.40 -14.38 11.31
C VAL A 311 1.01 -13.07 10.63
N GLN A 312 1.63 -12.70 9.50
CA GLN A 312 1.15 -11.59 8.65
C GLN A 312 -0.27 -11.85 8.13
N ARG A 313 -0.63 -13.13 7.91
CA ARG A 313 -2.01 -13.53 7.61
C ARG A 313 -2.97 -13.31 8.79
N LEU A 314 -2.48 -13.29 10.03
CA LEU A 314 -3.30 -12.88 11.18
C LEU A 314 -3.53 -11.35 11.18
N ASP A 315 -2.56 -10.54 10.73
CA ASP A 315 -2.79 -9.11 10.46
C ASP A 315 -3.66 -8.85 9.21
N SER A 316 -3.76 -9.82 8.29
CA SER A 316 -4.74 -9.80 7.21
C SER A 316 -6.20 -9.96 7.69
N VAL A 317 -6.44 -9.96 9.01
CA VAL A 317 -7.73 -9.53 9.60
C VAL A 317 -8.14 -8.13 9.08
N ALA A 318 -7.18 -7.27 8.74
CA ALA A 318 -7.44 -6.01 8.02
C ALA A 318 -7.96 -6.22 6.58
N PHE A 319 -7.60 -7.32 5.91
CA PHE A 319 -8.15 -7.71 4.60
C PHE A 319 -9.59 -8.22 4.73
N GLY A 320 -9.91 -8.97 5.79
CA GLY A 320 -11.29 -9.32 6.13
C GLY A 320 -12.15 -8.07 6.29
N GLY A 321 -11.67 -7.07 7.04
CA GLY A 321 -12.36 -5.79 7.20
C GLY A 321 -12.55 -5.01 5.89
N SER A 322 -11.51 -4.90 5.05
CA SER A 322 -11.62 -4.20 3.77
C SER A 322 -12.50 -4.94 2.75
N PHE A 323 -12.43 -6.28 2.70
CA PHE A 323 -13.32 -7.12 1.92
C PHE A 323 -14.78 -6.92 2.34
N VAL A 324 -15.07 -6.97 3.64
CA VAL A 324 -16.44 -6.81 4.16
C VAL A 324 -17.00 -5.43 3.83
N LYS A 325 -16.19 -4.38 3.99
CA LYS A 325 -16.58 -3.01 3.61
C LYS A 325 -16.90 -2.92 2.11
N HIS A 326 -16.06 -3.49 1.25
CA HIS A 326 -16.28 -3.51 -0.19
C HIS A 326 -17.52 -4.32 -0.57
N TYR A 327 -17.66 -5.53 -0.03
CA TYR A 327 -18.77 -6.44 -0.32
C TYR A 327 -20.12 -5.81 0.01
N TYR A 328 -20.30 -5.27 1.23
CA TYR A 328 -21.60 -4.69 1.61
C TYR A 328 -21.85 -3.33 0.97
N ALA A 329 -20.81 -2.55 0.65
CA ALA A 329 -20.99 -1.35 -0.18
C ALA A 329 -21.52 -1.70 -1.58
N ALA A 330 -20.98 -2.75 -2.21
CA ALA A 330 -21.49 -3.26 -3.48
C ALA A 330 -22.89 -3.89 -3.31
N PHE A 331 -23.13 -4.68 -2.27
CA PHE A 331 -24.43 -5.29 -2.00
C PHE A 331 -25.55 -4.26 -1.84
N ASP A 332 -25.25 -3.11 -1.22
CA ASP A 332 -26.23 -2.04 -0.98
C ASP A 332 -26.41 -1.13 -2.21
N ASN A 333 -25.34 -0.83 -2.97
CA ASN A 333 -25.35 0.25 -3.98
C ASN A 333 -25.17 -0.21 -5.44
N ASP A 334 -24.44 -1.30 -5.68
CA ASP A 334 -24.19 -1.86 -7.02
C ASP A 334 -24.03 -3.37 -6.95
N ARG A 335 -25.16 -4.05 -6.73
CA ARG A 335 -25.15 -5.49 -6.49
C ARG A 335 -24.64 -6.28 -7.69
N THR A 336 -24.76 -5.73 -8.89
CA THR A 336 -24.30 -6.39 -10.12
C THR A 336 -22.79 -6.61 -10.14
N SER A 337 -22.03 -5.70 -9.51
CA SER A 337 -20.56 -5.81 -9.42
C SER A 337 -20.07 -6.99 -8.57
N LEU A 338 -20.93 -7.56 -7.71
CA LEU A 338 -20.60 -8.75 -6.91
C LEU A 338 -20.31 -9.98 -7.76
N ALA A 339 -20.80 -10.05 -9.00
CA ALA A 339 -20.57 -11.18 -9.90
C ALA A 339 -19.07 -11.48 -10.06
N ASN A 340 -18.23 -10.44 -10.05
CA ASN A 340 -16.78 -10.53 -10.20
C ASN A 340 -16.08 -11.19 -9.00
N LEU A 341 -16.77 -11.32 -7.87
CA LEU A 341 -16.24 -11.95 -6.66
C LEU A 341 -16.47 -13.46 -6.62
N TYR A 342 -17.29 -14.00 -7.53
CA TYR A 342 -17.62 -15.43 -7.59
C TYR A 342 -17.09 -16.09 -8.86
N ARG A 343 -16.90 -17.40 -8.80
CA ARG A 343 -16.46 -18.27 -9.90
C ARG A 343 -17.45 -19.41 -10.11
N ALA A 344 -17.17 -20.30 -11.06
CA ALA A 344 -18.02 -21.46 -11.35
C ALA A 344 -18.12 -22.42 -10.16
N GLU A 345 -17.02 -22.55 -9.39
CA GLU A 345 -16.90 -23.38 -8.21
C GLU A 345 -17.44 -22.72 -6.92
N SER A 346 -17.80 -21.44 -6.96
CA SER A 346 -18.31 -20.73 -5.79
C SER A 346 -19.64 -21.28 -5.31
N MET A 347 -19.82 -21.32 -3.99
CA MET A 347 -21.07 -21.72 -3.35
C MET A 347 -21.62 -20.61 -2.46
N LEU A 348 -22.93 -20.36 -2.53
CA LEU A 348 -23.68 -19.57 -1.56
C LEU A 348 -24.76 -20.45 -0.94
N VAL A 349 -24.89 -20.43 0.38
CA VAL A 349 -26.08 -20.93 1.08
C VAL A 349 -26.84 -19.75 1.66
N TRP A 350 -27.93 -19.37 1.00
CA TRP A 350 -28.76 -18.23 1.38
C TRP A 350 -30.01 -18.73 2.11
N GLU A 351 -30.16 -18.43 3.41
CA GLU A 351 -31.27 -18.93 4.23
C GLU A 351 -31.43 -20.47 4.18
N GLY A 352 -30.32 -21.19 4.01
CA GLY A 352 -30.32 -22.66 3.89
C GLY A 352 -30.56 -23.20 2.48
N GLN A 353 -30.73 -22.33 1.48
CA GLN A 353 -30.85 -22.73 0.08
C GLN A 353 -29.49 -22.62 -0.64
N PRO A 354 -28.98 -23.71 -1.23
CA PRO A 354 -27.69 -23.69 -1.92
C PRO A 354 -27.81 -23.12 -3.35
N HIS A 355 -26.82 -22.32 -3.74
CA HIS A 355 -26.66 -21.72 -5.05
C HIS A 355 -25.19 -21.86 -5.48
N GLN A 356 -24.94 -22.53 -6.61
CA GLN A 356 -23.59 -22.73 -7.14
C GLN A 356 -23.35 -21.87 -8.37
N GLY A 357 -22.17 -21.26 -8.45
CA GLY A 357 -21.74 -20.48 -9.60
C GLY A 357 -22.27 -19.04 -9.59
N ALA A 358 -21.48 -18.12 -10.15
CA ALA A 358 -21.75 -16.68 -10.11
C ALA A 358 -23.19 -16.31 -10.55
N GLU A 359 -23.70 -16.88 -11.65
CA GLU A 359 -25.04 -16.57 -12.18
C GLU A 359 -26.17 -16.90 -11.18
N ASN A 360 -26.15 -18.10 -10.59
CA ASN A 360 -27.16 -18.53 -9.63
C ASN A 360 -27.04 -17.77 -8.31
N ILE A 361 -25.81 -17.48 -7.88
CA ILE A 361 -25.54 -16.67 -6.70
C ILE A 361 -26.10 -15.26 -6.90
N MET A 362 -25.84 -14.64 -8.04
CA MET A 362 -26.37 -13.31 -8.36
C MET A 362 -27.89 -13.28 -8.43
N THR A 363 -28.53 -14.35 -8.90
CA THR A 363 -29.99 -14.49 -8.85
C THR A 363 -30.50 -14.51 -7.40
N ALA A 364 -29.80 -15.18 -6.49
CA ALA A 364 -30.15 -15.20 -5.06
C ALA A 364 -29.94 -13.84 -4.39
N CYS A 365 -28.84 -13.14 -4.70
CA CYS A 365 -28.55 -11.81 -4.14
C CYS A 365 -29.51 -10.72 -4.67
N ASN A 366 -30.05 -10.85 -5.88
CA ASN A 366 -30.95 -9.87 -6.51
C ASN A 366 -32.45 -10.14 -6.29
N ARG A 367 -32.82 -10.87 -5.23
CA ARG A 367 -34.23 -11.09 -4.91
C ARG A 367 -34.96 -9.76 -4.63
N PRO A 368 -36.23 -9.63 -5.02
CA PRO A 368 -37.01 -8.40 -4.80
C PRO A 368 -37.06 -7.92 -3.35
N GLU A 369 -37.01 -8.86 -2.40
CA GLU A 369 -36.90 -8.63 -0.95
C GLU A 369 -35.73 -7.74 -0.55
N PHE A 370 -34.69 -7.66 -1.38
CA PHE A 370 -33.48 -6.90 -1.15
C PHE A 370 -33.30 -5.80 -2.21
N GLU A 371 -34.35 -5.33 -2.88
CA GLU A 371 -34.25 -4.30 -3.93
C GLU A 371 -33.62 -2.99 -3.41
N ALA A 372 -33.99 -2.55 -2.20
CA ALA A 372 -33.43 -1.37 -1.54
C ALA A 372 -32.98 -1.73 -0.13
N VAL A 373 -31.67 -1.92 0.03
CA VAL A 373 -31.06 -2.43 1.26
C VAL A 373 -30.05 -1.44 1.81
N GLN A 374 -30.02 -1.34 3.13
CA GLN A 374 -28.94 -0.72 3.87
C GLN A 374 -28.39 -1.69 4.90
N THR A 375 -27.10 -1.99 4.79
CA THR A 375 -26.37 -2.88 5.68
C THR A 375 -25.52 -2.07 6.65
N VAL A 376 -25.64 -2.39 7.94
CA VAL A 376 -24.76 -1.90 8.99
C VAL A 376 -24.03 -3.08 9.60
N VAL A 377 -22.74 -3.21 9.29
CA VAL A 377 -21.88 -4.24 9.87
C VAL A 377 -21.61 -3.91 11.34
N THR A 378 -21.87 -4.86 12.23
CA THR A 378 -21.66 -4.73 13.69
C THR A 378 -20.32 -5.31 14.10
N THR A 379 -20.02 -6.53 13.65
CA THR A 379 -18.74 -7.20 13.91
C THR A 379 -18.19 -7.83 12.65
N THR A 380 -16.87 -7.92 12.59
CA THR A 380 -16.15 -8.65 11.55
C THR A 380 -14.98 -9.36 12.20
N ASP A 381 -14.97 -10.67 12.10
CA ASP A 381 -13.88 -11.52 12.53
C ASP A 381 -13.31 -12.21 11.30
N ALA A 382 -11.98 -12.33 11.22
CA ALA A 382 -11.35 -13.05 10.12
C ALA A 382 -10.24 -13.95 10.66
N THR A 383 -10.09 -15.12 10.06
CA THR A 383 -9.06 -16.09 10.42
C THR A 383 -8.48 -16.75 9.16
N PRO A 384 -7.22 -17.20 9.19
CA PRO A 384 -6.66 -17.97 8.09
C PRO A 384 -7.43 -19.28 7.86
N ALA A 385 -7.56 -19.67 6.58
CA ALA A 385 -8.11 -20.95 6.16
C ALA A 385 -7.08 -21.74 5.33
N PRO A 386 -7.28 -23.05 5.09
CA PRO A 386 -6.38 -23.87 4.26
C PRO A 386 -6.16 -23.26 2.86
N GLN A 387 -5.05 -23.66 2.23
CA GLN A 387 -4.67 -23.25 0.86
C GLN A 387 -4.45 -21.73 0.70
N SER A 388 -4.02 -21.06 1.78
CA SER A 388 -3.88 -19.58 1.84
C SER A 388 -5.20 -18.82 1.71
N GLY A 389 -6.33 -19.47 2.03
CA GLY A 389 -7.63 -18.82 2.12
C GLY A 389 -7.80 -17.99 3.40
N VAL A 390 -8.91 -17.26 3.46
CA VAL A 390 -9.33 -16.47 4.63
C VAL A 390 -10.79 -16.79 4.93
N LEU A 391 -11.08 -17.20 6.16
CA LEU A 391 -12.44 -17.30 6.68
C LEU A 391 -12.83 -15.96 7.29
N VAL A 392 -13.95 -15.38 6.89
CA VAL A 392 -14.47 -14.10 7.40
C VAL A 392 -15.86 -14.35 7.94
N ALA A 393 -16.11 -14.01 9.21
CA ALA A 393 -17.42 -14.03 9.84
C ALA A 393 -17.89 -12.60 10.09
N VAL A 394 -19.13 -12.31 9.71
CA VAL A 394 -19.74 -10.99 9.80
C VAL A 394 -21.06 -11.12 10.54
N THR A 395 -21.28 -10.23 11.50
CA THR A 395 -22.63 -9.99 12.03
C THR A 395 -23.02 -8.55 11.78
N GLY A 396 -24.30 -8.32 11.53
CA GLY A 396 -24.76 -6.98 11.20
C GLY A 396 -26.27 -6.84 11.27
N ARG A 397 -26.71 -5.67 10.86
CA ARG A 397 -28.12 -5.32 10.72
C ARG A 397 -28.39 -4.98 9.26
N ILE A 398 -29.53 -5.43 8.75
CA ILE A 398 -29.96 -5.20 7.38
C ILE A 398 -31.37 -4.62 7.40
N SER A 399 -31.55 -3.48 6.73
CA SER A 399 -32.86 -2.84 6.54
C SER A 399 -33.21 -2.92 5.07
N ALA A 400 -34.36 -3.53 4.76
CA ALA A 400 -34.86 -3.66 3.40
C ALA A 400 -36.19 -2.91 3.30
N ASN A 401 -36.12 -1.67 2.80
CA ASN A 401 -37.12 -0.60 3.00
C ASN A 401 -38.49 -0.81 2.32
N LYS A 402 -38.81 -2.02 1.86
CA LYS A 402 -40.08 -2.32 1.19
C LYS A 402 -40.74 -3.63 1.60
N HIS A 403 -40.03 -4.56 2.25
CA HIS A 403 -40.55 -5.92 2.49
C HIS A 403 -40.48 -6.36 3.95
N TYR A 404 -39.74 -5.65 4.80
CA TYR A 404 -39.72 -5.91 6.24
C TYR A 404 -39.98 -4.63 7.02
N ASP A 405 -40.94 -4.69 7.94
CA ASP A 405 -41.32 -3.55 8.81
C ASP A 405 -40.30 -3.26 9.92
N LYS A 406 -39.24 -4.08 10.02
CA LYS A 406 -38.18 -3.94 11.02
C LYS A 406 -36.80 -4.23 10.42
N THR A 407 -35.78 -3.60 10.99
CA THR A 407 -34.38 -3.95 10.74
C THR A 407 -34.10 -5.36 11.26
N LEU A 408 -33.53 -6.21 10.42
CA LEU A 408 -33.21 -7.60 10.73
C LEU A 408 -31.75 -7.72 11.16
N VAL A 409 -31.45 -8.70 12.01
CA VAL A 409 -30.08 -9.09 12.33
C VAL A 409 -29.66 -10.19 11.34
N PHE A 410 -28.42 -10.16 10.87
CA PHE A 410 -27.89 -11.22 10.03
C PHE A 410 -26.52 -11.68 10.51
N ALA A 411 -26.17 -12.90 10.11
CA ALA A 411 -24.83 -13.42 10.12
C ALA A 411 -24.44 -13.90 8.71
N SER A 412 -23.22 -13.63 8.29
CA SER A 412 -22.66 -14.15 7.06
C SER A 412 -21.24 -14.63 7.26
N THR A 413 -20.91 -15.77 6.67
CA THR A 413 -19.54 -16.32 6.69
C THR A 413 -19.05 -16.45 5.26
N PHE A 414 -17.83 -16.00 4.99
CA PHE A 414 -17.16 -16.09 3.70
C PHE A 414 -15.90 -16.93 3.84
N LEU A 415 -15.67 -17.85 2.92
CA LEU A 415 -14.39 -18.49 2.70
C LEU A 415 -13.81 -17.92 1.41
N LEU A 416 -12.81 -17.06 1.56
CA LEU A 416 -12.06 -16.46 0.46
C LEU A 416 -10.91 -17.40 0.10
N GLN A 417 -10.70 -17.65 -1.20
CA GLN A 417 -9.59 -18.44 -1.70
C GLN A 417 -8.76 -17.61 -2.70
N PRO A 418 -7.44 -17.85 -2.77
CA PRO A 418 -6.61 -17.24 -3.79
C PRO A 418 -7.10 -17.65 -5.18
N THR A 419 -7.14 -16.70 -6.10
CA THR A 419 -7.42 -17.00 -7.51
C THR A 419 -6.22 -17.74 -8.12
N PRO A 420 -6.40 -18.94 -8.69
CA PRO A 420 -5.33 -19.65 -9.39
C PRO A 420 -4.72 -18.79 -10.50
N GLY A 421 -3.39 -18.67 -10.53
CA GLY A 421 -2.67 -17.87 -11.53
C GLY A 421 -2.69 -16.35 -11.30
N GLN A 422 -3.48 -15.83 -10.35
CA GLN A 422 -3.52 -14.42 -9.99
C GLN A 422 -2.98 -14.23 -8.57
N LEU A 423 -1.67 -13.98 -8.49
CA LEU A 423 -0.98 -13.82 -7.22
C LEU A 423 -1.57 -12.63 -6.45
N GLY A 424 -2.14 -12.85 -5.26
CA GLY A 424 -2.79 -11.80 -4.45
C GLY A 424 -4.26 -11.48 -4.77
N GLY A 425 -4.85 -12.07 -5.82
CA GLY A 425 -6.28 -11.99 -6.08
C GLY A 425 -7.05 -13.01 -5.24
N TYR A 426 -8.24 -12.67 -4.77
CA TYR A 426 -9.12 -13.56 -4.01
C TYR A 426 -10.51 -13.62 -4.65
N PHE A 427 -11.18 -14.76 -4.50
CA PHE A 427 -12.59 -14.92 -4.83
C PHE A 427 -13.32 -15.58 -3.67
N ILE A 428 -14.64 -15.45 -3.62
CA ILE A 428 -15.48 -16.09 -2.61
C ILE A 428 -15.70 -17.54 -3.04
N TYR A 429 -14.99 -18.46 -2.40
CA TYR A 429 -15.14 -19.89 -2.66
C TYR A 429 -16.43 -20.44 -2.03
N SER A 430 -16.76 -20.00 -0.82
CA SER A 430 -18.00 -20.37 -0.15
C SER A 430 -18.55 -19.21 0.67
N GLN A 431 -19.87 -19.06 0.70
CA GLN A 431 -20.58 -18.09 1.52
C GLN A 431 -21.79 -18.75 2.19
N THR A 432 -22.04 -18.40 3.44
CA THR A 432 -23.33 -18.61 4.09
C THR A 432 -23.93 -17.27 4.49
N PHE A 433 -25.25 -17.13 4.34
CA PHE A 433 -26.00 -15.97 4.79
C PHE A 433 -27.25 -16.43 5.54
N ARG A 434 -27.47 -15.86 6.72
CA ARG A 434 -28.60 -16.16 7.61
C ARG A 434 -29.13 -14.88 8.24
N ILE A 435 -30.43 -14.66 8.14
CA ILE A 435 -31.20 -13.76 8.98
C ILE A 435 -31.43 -14.46 10.31
N ILE A 436 -31.06 -13.77 11.39
CA ILE A 436 -31.28 -14.22 12.75
C ILE A 436 -32.58 -13.57 13.21
N ALA A 437 -33.64 -14.37 13.33
CA ALA A 437 -34.85 -13.90 13.99
C ALA A 437 -34.57 -13.69 15.48
N ASP A 438 -35.15 -12.64 16.07
CA ASP A 438 -35.17 -12.46 17.52
C ASP A 438 -35.81 -13.73 18.14
N LEU A 439 -35.04 -14.50 18.91
CA LEU A 439 -35.52 -15.66 19.65
C LEU A 439 -36.34 -15.25 20.87
#